data_AF-A0A7C3PRQ6-F1
#
_entry.id   AF-A0A7C3PRQ6-F1
#
_cell.length_a   1.000
_cell.length_b   1.000
_cell.length_c   1.000
_cell.angle_alpha   90.00
_cell.angle_beta   90.00
_cell.angle_gamma   90.00
#
_symmetry.space_group_name_H-M   'P 1'
#
loop_
_entity.id
_entity.type
_entity.pdbx_description
1 polymer ?
#
loop_
_entity_poly.entity_id
_entity_poly.type
_entity_poly.pdbx_seq_one_letter_code
_entity_poly.pdbx_strand_id
1 'polypeptide(L)'
;MINRSYRSRERTILLFIVLLIILLSGCVSAPGGGITKPATVEAIANGNAENGRDLFMGYAHFENDGPPCMGCHSVGENGLLGGGVMGSDLTNISNERSDVELASILSNYGWTKSPVMEPIYNTHPLTESEQADLIAFLKTSVGQPEVDREWLVVAVSLGGFAAAALVLGFVYRKRLRSVRRALVNEAQKELL
;
A
#
# COMPACT_ATOMS: atom_id res chain seq x y z
N MET A 1 -6.87 -51.19 21.15
CA MET A 1 -7.97 -50.21 21.29
C MET A 1 -7.44 -48.84 20.88
N ILE A 2 -7.62 -48.43 19.62
CA ILE A 2 -7.12 -47.16 19.10
C ILE A 2 -8.04 -46.04 19.59
N ASN A 3 -7.45 -45.08 20.29
CA ASN A 3 -8.13 -44.06 21.08
C ASN A 3 -8.97 -43.11 20.20
N ARG A 4 -10.30 -43.08 20.43
CA ARG A 4 -11.31 -42.29 19.71
C ARG A 4 -11.00 -40.78 19.73
N SER A 5 -10.25 -40.31 20.74
CA SER A 5 -9.77 -38.93 20.86
C SER A 5 -8.73 -38.56 19.79
N TYR A 6 -7.84 -39.50 19.43
CA TYR A 6 -6.80 -39.27 18.42
C TYR A 6 -7.39 -39.07 17.03
N ARG A 7 -8.37 -39.92 16.66
CA ARG A 7 -9.08 -39.86 15.37
C ARG A 7 -9.92 -38.58 15.20
N SER A 8 -10.39 -37.98 16.29
CA SER A 8 -11.10 -36.69 16.25
C SER A 8 -10.14 -35.54 15.98
N ARG A 9 -8.98 -35.54 16.66
CA ARG A 9 -7.97 -34.48 16.55
C ARG A 9 -7.33 -34.44 15.15
N GLU A 10 -7.08 -35.59 14.54
CA GLU A 10 -6.61 -35.69 13.16
C GLU A 10 -7.64 -35.15 12.16
N ARG A 11 -8.92 -35.47 12.34
CA ARG A 11 -10.00 -34.95 11.47
C ARG A 11 -10.15 -33.43 11.58
N THR A 12 -10.02 -32.87 12.78
CA THR A 12 -10.06 -31.42 12.97
C THR A 12 -8.85 -30.74 12.32
N ILE A 13 -7.65 -31.32 12.47
CA ILE A 13 -6.42 -30.79 11.84
C ILE A 13 -6.51 -30.88 10.31
N LEU A 14 -6.99 -31.99 9.75
CA LEU A 14 -7.21 -32.16 8.31
C LEU A 14 -8.24 -31.15 7.78
N LEU A 15 -9.33 -30.88 8.52
CA LEU A 15 -10.32 -29.88 8.14
C LEU A 15 -9.75 -28.45 8.16
N PHE A 16 -8.92 -28.11 9.14
CA PHE A 16 -8.23 -26.82 9.19
C PHE A 16 -7.20 -26.66 8.07
N ILE A 17 -6.45 -27.72 7.73
CA ILE A 17 -5.49 -27.71 6.61
C ILE A 17 -6.23 -27.55 5.28
N VAL A 18 -7.33 -28.27 5.07
CA VAL A 18 -8.15 -28.15 3.86
C VAL A 18 -8.78 -26.76 3.76
N LEU A 19 -9.29 -26.20 4.86
CA LEU A 19 -9.83 -24.83 4.89
C LEU A 19 -8.74 -23.79 4.58
N LEU A 20 -7.53 -23.96 5.12
CA LEU A 20 -6.39 -23.08 4.85
C LEU A 20 -5.94 -23.18 3.38
N ILE A 21 -5.94 -24.39 2.80
CA ILE A 21 -5.61 -24.61 1.38
C ILE A 21 -6.68 -23.97 0.47
N ILE A 22 -7.97 -24.06 0.84
CA ILE A 22 -9.06 -23.42 0.09
C ILE A 22 -8.95 -21.89 0.17
N LEU A 23 -8.62 -21.33 1.35
CA LEU A 23 -8.39 -19.89 1.52
C LEU A 23 -7.14 -19.39 0.78
N LEU A 24 -6.12 -20.23 0.60
CA LEU A 24 -4.89 -19.91 -0.14
C LEU A 24 -5.01 -20.12 -1.65
N SER A 25 -6.03 -20.84 -2.12
CA SER A 25 -6.25 -21.15 -3.54
C SER A 25 -7.19 -20.17 -4.24
N GLY A 26 -7.58 -19.07 -3.57
CA GLY A 26 -8.51 -18.06 -4.08
C GLY A 26 -7.95 -17.08 -5.12
N CYS A 27 -6.69 -17.19 -5.52
CA CYS A 27 -6.13 -16.34 -6.58
C CYS A 27 -6.40 -16.95 -7.96
N VAL A 28 -7.66 -16.85 -8.42
CA VAL A 28 -7.94 -16.92 -9.86
C VAL A 28 -7.49 -15.59 -10.45
N SER A 29 -6.35 -15.58 -11.12
CA SER A 29 -5.94 -14.46 -11.96
C SER A 29 -6.97 -14.30 -13.09
N ALA A 30 -7.61 -13.12 -13.14
CA ALA A 30 -8.38 -12.72 -14.31
C ALA A 30 -7.46 -12.66 -15.54
N PRO A 31 -7.94 -13.02 -16.74
CA PRO A 31 -7.16 -12.88 -17.95
C PRO A 31 -7.03 -11.39 -18.29
N GLY A 32 -5.91 -10.79 -17.88
CA GLY A 32 -5.47 -9.50 -18.41
C GLY A 32 -4.98 -9.65 -19.85
N GLY A 33 -5.35 -8.71 -20.72
CA GLY A 33 -4.75 -8.66 -22.05
C GLY A 33 -5.47 -7.75 -23.04
N GLY A 34 -5.32 -6.45 -22.88
CA GLY A 34 -5.66 -5.50 -23.93
C GLY A 34 -5.23 -4.08 -23.59
N ILE A 35 -4.56 -3.41 -24.53
CA ILE A 35 -4.41 -1.96 -24.50
C ILE A 35 -5.83 -1.38 -24.59
N THR A 36 -6.30 -0.77 -23.51
CA THR A 36 -7.56 -0.03 -23.52
C THR A 36 -7.38 1.26 -24.30
N LYS A 37 -8.43 1.70 -24.99
CA LYS A 37 -8.39 2.97 -25.71
C LYS A 37 -8.27 4.12 -24.69
N PRO A 38 -7.55 5.20 -25.01
CA PRO A 38 -7.60 6.43 -24.21
C PRO A 38 -9.03 6.90 -23.99
N ALA A 39 -9.32 7.40 -22.80
CA ALA A 39 -10.58 8.04 -22.52
C ALA A 39 -10.88 9.19 -23.50
N THR A 40 -12.12 9.24 -23.98
CA THR A 40 -12.58 10.33 -24.83
C THR A 40 -12.76 11.63 -24.03
N VAL A 41 -12.72 12.77 -24.72
CA VAL A 41 -12.97 14.09 -24.11
C VAL A 41 -14.34 14.13 -23.43
N GLU A 42 -15.35 13.47 -24.02
CA GLU A 42 -16.69 13.35 -23.45
C GLU A 42 -16.69 12.49 -22.18
N ALA A 43 -15.98 11.36 -22.16
CA ALA A 43 -15.83 10.55 -20.95
C ALA A 43 -15.16 11.37 -19.83
N ILE A 44 -14.05 12.05 -20.13
CA ILE A 44 -13.32 12.89 -19.17
C ILE A 44 -14.19 14.02 -18.62
N ALA A 45 -15.01 14.65 -19.46
CA ALA A 45 -15.94 15.71 -19.03
C ALA A 45 -17.02 15.19 -18.06
N ASN A 46 -17.37 13.91 -18.15
CA ASN A 46 -18.32 13.24 -17.28
C ASN A 46 -17.66 12.43 -16.15
N GLY A 47 -16.34 12.53 -16.00
CA GLY A 47 -15.59 11.82 -14.96
C GLY A 47 -15.97 12.26 -13.55
N ASN A 48 -16.00 11.32 -12.62
CA ASN A 48 -16.29 11.54 -11.22
C ASN A 48 -14.99 11.73 -10.44
N ALA A 49 -14.71 12.97 -10.03
CA ALA A 49 -13.51 13.31 -9.27
C ALA A 49 -13.41 12.63 -7.89
N GLU A 50 -14.54 12.33 -7.24
CA GLU A 50 -14.51 11.63 -5.96
C GLU A 50 -14.13 10.16 -6.14
N ASN A 51 -14.73 9.48 -7.13
CA ASN A 51 -14.31 8.12 -7.48
C ASN A 51 -12.85 8.08 -7.94
N GLY A 52 -12.44 9.07 -8.74
CA GLY A 52 -11.04 9.22 -9.16
C GLY A 52 -10.08 9.35 -7.99
N ARG A 53 -10.45 10.10 -6.95
CA ARG A 53 -9.68 10.18 -5.70
C ARG A 53 -9.60 8.82 -5.02
N ASP A 54 -10.71 8.11 -4.91
CA ASP A 54 -10.76 6.82 -4.21
C ASP A 54 -9.95 5.75 -4.94
N LEU A 55 -9.97 5.74 -6.28
CA LEU A 55 -9.10 4.91 -7.11
C LEU A 55 -7.62 5.28 -6.96
N PHE A 56 -7.29 6.58 -7.04
CA PHE A 56 -5.93 7.08 -6.88
C PHE A 56 -5.34 6.65 -5.53
N MET A 57 -6.14 6.79 -4.47
CA MET A 57 -5.78 6.49 -3.09
C MET A 57 -5.94 5.01 -2.73
N GLY A 58 -6.45 4.16 -3.62
CA GLY A 58 -6.68 2.74 -3.34
C GLY A 58 -7.75 2.48 -2.27
N TYR A 59 -8.65 3.43 -2.02
CA TYR A 59 -9.87 3.19 -1.25
C TYR A 59 -10.88 2.39 -2.06
N ALA A 60 -10.86 2.55 -3.39
CA ALA A 60 -11.50 1.69 -4.36
C ALA A 60 -10.44 0.90 -5.15
N HIS A 61 -10.77 -0.32 -5.56
CA HIS A 61 -9.91 -1.13 -6.42
C HIS A 61 -10.24 -0.85 -7.89
N PHE A 62 -9.21 -0.87 -8.74
CA PHE A 62 -9.42 -0.88 -10.18
C PHE A 62 -10.06 -2.21 -10.62
N GLU A 63 -10.88 -2.16 -11.67
CA GLU A 63 -11.60 -3.29 -12.23
C GLU A 63 -10.66 -4.42 -12.68
N ASN A 64 -9.48 -4.06 -13.19
CA ASN A 64 -8.47 -5.00 -13.67
C ASN A 64 -7.32 -5.23 -12.67
N ASP A 65 -7.56 -5.02 -11.38
CA ASP A 65 -6.62 -5.29 -10.27
C ASP A 65 -5.27 -4.55 -10.36
N GLY A 66 -5.24 -3.38 -11.00
CA GLY A 66 -4.08 -2.51 -11.00
C GLY A 66 -3.74 -1.99 -9.59
N PRO A 67 -2.46 -1.70 -9.29
CA PRO A 67 -2.10 -1.05 -8.03
C PRO A 67 -2.58 0.40 -8.01
N PRO A 68 -2.98 0.98 -6.86
CA PRO A 68 -3.39 2.38 -6.78
C PRO A 68 -2.23 3.32 -7.09
N CYS A 69 -2.53 4.47 -7.71
CA CYS A 69 -1.54 5.45 -8.12
C CYS A 69 -0.71 6.02 -6.95
N MET A 70 -1.33 6.14 -5.76
CA MET A 70 -0.65 6.64 -4.56
C MET A 70 0.55 5.79 -4.13
N GLY A 71 0.65 4.55 -4.59
CA GLY A 71 1.80 3.69 -4.29
C GLY A 71 3.12 4.24 -4.85
N CYS A 72 3.06 5.08 -5.88
CA CYS A 72 4.22 5.72 -6.47
C CYS A 72 4.14 7.25 -6.49
N HIS A 73 2.94 7.83 -6.57
CA HIS A 73 2.75 9.28 -6.72
C HIS A 73 2.12 9.94 -5.50
N SER A 74 2.36 11.25 -5.33
CA SER A 74 1.63 12.14 -4.43
C SER A 74 0.68 13.05 -5.21
N VAL A 75 -0.41 13.48 -4.56
CA VAL A 75 -1.35 14.49 -5.08
C VAL A 75 -1.88 15.33 -3.92
N GLY A 76 -1.54 16.61 -3.90
CA GLY A 76 -2.01 17.61 -2.96
C GLY A 76 -1.83 17.18 -1.51
N GLU A 77 -2.86 17.39 -0.71
CA GLU A 77 -2.89 17.00 0.70
C GLU A 77 -3.50 15.60 0.95
N ASN A 78 -3.65 14.79 -0.10
CA ASN A 78 -4.30 13.48 0.00
C ASN A 78 -3.41 12.43 0.67
N GLY A 79 -4.05 11.60 1.50
CA GLY A 79 -3.39 10.51 2.24
C GLY A 79 -2.91 10.95 3.63
N LEU A 80 -3.16 10.11 4.63
CA LEU A 80 -2.80 10.39 6.03
C LEU A 80 -1.29 10.63 6.21
N LEU A 81 -0.48 9.87 5.48
CA LEU A 81 0.98 9.96 5.47
C LEU A 81 1.52 10.50 4.13
N GLY A 82 0.65 11.06 3.30
CA GLY A 82 0.94 11.43 1.91
C GLY A 82 0.84 10.26 0.93
N GLY A 83 1.39 10.47 -0.26
CA GLY A 83 1.52 9.48 -1.33
C GLY A 83 2.97 9.00 -1.51
N GLY A 84 3.20 8.25 -2.59
CA GLY A 84 4.53 7.76 -2.96
C GLY A 84 5.44 8.87 -3.48
N VAL A 85 6.75 8.67 -3.27
CA VAL A 85 7.82 9.61 -3.70
C VAL A 85 8.68 9.05 -4.85
N MET A 86 8.30 7.89 -5.39
CA MET A 86 9.04 7.24 -6.47
C MET A 86 8.68 7.84 -7.84
N GLY A 87 7.41 8.23 -8.01
CA GLY A 87 6.91 9.01 -9.12
C GLY A 87 6.94 10.51 -8.80
N SER A 88 6.63 11.33 -9.80
CA SER A 88 6.47 12.76 -9.62
C SER A 88 5.23 13.11 -8.79
N ASP A 89 5.22 14.28 -8.19
CA ASP A 89 4.00 14.87 -7.67
C ASP A 89 3.04 15.19 -8.83
N LEU A 90 1.77 14.80 -8.70
CA LEU A 90 0.75 14.98 -9.73
C LEU A 90 -0.26 16.10 -9.39
N THR A 91 -0.06 16.86 -8.30
CA THR A 91 -0.92 17.96 -7.85
C THR A 91 -1.28 18.91 -8.99
N ASN A 92 -0.28 19.35 -9.75
CA ASN A 92 -0.43 20.34 -10.81
C ASN A 92 -0.33 19.74 -12.22
N ILE A 93 -0.37 18.41 -12.36
CA ILE A 93 -0.13 17.75 -13.66
C ILE A 93 -1.11 18.20 -14.74
N SER A 94 -2.35 18.53 -14.37
CA SER A 94 -3.39 19.02 -15.29
C SER A 94 -3.11 20.42 -15.85
N ASN A 95 -2.19 21.18 -15.27
CA ASN A 95 -1.68 22.43 -15.86
C ASN A 95 -0.50 22.17 -16.82
N GLU A 96 0.21 21.07 -16.66
CA GLU A 96 1.41 20.72 -17.42
C GLU A 96 1.12 19.86 -18.63
N ARG A 97 0.03 19.08 -18.58
CA ARG A 97 -0.35 18.07 -19.57
C ARG A 97 -1.81 18.26 -19.96
N SER A 98 -2.11 18.05 -21.23
CA SER A 98 -3.50 18.06 -21.71
C SER A 98 -4.23 16.78 -21.29
N ASP A 99 -5.56 16.83 -21.20
CA ASP A 99 -6.41 15.66 -20.93
C ASP A 99 -6.13 14.48 -21.86
N VAL A 100 -5.89 14.77 -23.14
CA VAL A 100 -5.58 13.76 -24.16
C VAL A 100 -4.23 13.10 -23.90
N GLU A 101 -3.26 13.88 -23.43
CA GLU A 101 -1.93 13.36 -23.07
C GLU A 101 -2.00 12.51 -21.81
N LEU A 102 -2.75 12.95 -20.78
CA LEU A 102 -3.01 12.17 -19.58
C LEU A 102 -3.72 10.85 -19.90
N ALA A 103 -4.77 10.89 -20.71
CA ALA A 103 -5.47 9.68 -21.15
C ALA A 103 -4.56 8.73 -21.94
N SER A 104 -3.64 9.26 -22.75
CA SER A 104 -2.66 8.44 -23.48
C SER A 104 -1.66 7.75 -22.55
N ILE A 105 -1.19 8.46 -21.52
CA ILE A 105 -0.29 7.93 -20.50
C ILE A 105 -0.99 6.83 -19.68
N LEU A 106 -2.22 7.06 -19.23
CA LEU A 106 -2.98 6.12 -18.40
C LEU A 106 -3.38 4.84 -19.17
N SER A 107 -3.62 4.95 -20.47
CA SER A 107 -3.97 3.82 -21.34
C SER A 107 -2.76 3.09 -21.94
N ASN A 108 -1.54 3.57 -21.72
CA ASN A 108 -0.33 3.12 -22.42
C ASN A 108 -0.48 3.13 -23.95
N TYR A 109 -1.26 4.06 -24.49
CA TYR A 109 -1.56 4.16 -25.92
C TYR A 109 -0.73 5.26 -26.59
N GLY A 110 -0.21 4.98 -27.79
CA GLY A 110 0.57 5.95 -28.57
C GLY A 110 2.04 6.06 -28.12
N TRP A 111 2.61 7.26 -28.26
CA TRP A 111 4.04 7.53 -28.01
C TRP A 111 4.36 8.04 -26.61
N THR A 112 3.37 8.57 -25.88
CA THR A 112 3.58 9.13 -24.55
C THR A 112 3.21 8.09 -23.50
N LYS A 113 4.21 7.31 -23.08
CA LYS A 113 4.07 6.26 -22.06
C LYS A 113 5.14 6.40 -21.01
N SER A 114 4.82 5.99 -19.78
CA SER A 114 5.81 5.91 -18.71
C SER A 114 6.49 4.53 -18.74
N PRO A 115 7.83 4.45 -18.88
CA PRO A 115 8.54 3.16 -18.86
C PRO A 115 8.34 2.36 -17.57
N VAL A 116 8.01 3.03 -16.47
CA VAL A 116 7.81 2.41 -15.15
C VAL A 116 6.37 1.92 -14.98
N MET A 117 5.38 2.67 -15.47
CA MET A 117 3.97 2.28 -15.35
C MET A 117 3.53 1.31 -16.44
N GLU A 118 4.13 1.39 -17.64
CA GLU A 118 3.75 0.60 -18.81
C GLU A 118 3.68 -0.91 -18.53
N PRO A 119 4.69 -1.59 -17.96
CA PRO A 119 4.62 -3.03 -17.72
C PRO A 119 3.51 -3.43 -16.74
N ILE A 120 3.19 -2.57 -15.78
CA ILE A 120 2.15 -2.81 -14.77
C ILE A 120 0.78 -2.72 -15.44
N TYR A 121 0.48 -1.60 -16.09
CA TYR A 121 -0.84 -1.33 -16.65
C TYR A 121 -1.06 -1.94 -18.04
N ASN A 122 -0.04 -2.49 -18.69
CA ASN A 122 -0.26 -3.41 -19.82
C ASN A 122 -0.86 -4.75 -19.36
N THR A 123 -0.52 -5.19 -18.14
CA THR A 123 -1.07 -6.41 -17.54
C THR A 123 -2.41 -6.13 -16.86
N HIS A 124 -2.54 -4.95 -16.26
CA HIS A 124 -3.70 -4.48 -15.51
C HIS A 124 -4.26 -3.19 -16.11
N PRO A 125 -4.87 -3.21 -17.31
CA PRO A 125 -5.26 -1.99 -18.02
C PRO A 125 -6.37 -1.22 -17.30
N LEU A 126 -6.31 0.11 -17.35
CA LEU A 126 -7.38 0.96 -16.82
C LEU A 126 -8.53 1.06 -17.82
N THR A 127 -9.77 0.95 -17.35
CA THR A 127 -10.96 1.18 -18.17
C THR A 127 -11.08 2.65 -18.58
N GLU A 128 -11.86 2.95 -19.62
CA GLU A 128 -12.10 4.34 -20.06
C GLU A 128 -12.74 5.18 -18.94
N SER A 129 -13.65 4.62 -18.15
CA SER A 129 -14.28 5.31 -17.02
C SER A 129 -13.27 5.60 -15.90
N GLU A 130 -12.41 4.66 -15.54
CA GLU A 130 -11.40 4.88 -14.50
C GLU A 130 -10.38 5.95 -14.94
N GLN A 131 -9.97 5.92 -16.21
CA GLN A 131 -9.11 6.97 -16.77
C GLN A 131 -9.79 8.35 -16.68
N ALA A 132 -11.06 8.45 -17.05
CA ALA A 132 -11.83 9.68 -16.97
C ALA A 132 -11.96 10.21 -15.54
N ASP A 133 -12.27 9.33 -14.58
CA ASP A 133 -12.41 9.66 -13.17
C ASP A 133 -11.09 10.14 -12.57
N LEU A 134 -9.98 9.44 -12.86
CA LEU A 134 -8.64 9.84 -12.44
C LEU A 134 -8.28 11.24 -12.99
N ILE A 135 -8.53 11.51 -14.27
CA ILE A 135 -8.26 12.83 -14.87
C ILE A 135 -9.15 13.90 -14.24
N ALA A 136 -10.43 13.60 -13.99
CA ALA A 136 -11.34 14.51 -13.31
C ALA A 136 -10.82 14.86 -11.90
N PHE A 137 -10.33 13.87 -11.15
CA PHE A 137 -9.69 14.10 -9.85
C PHE A 137 -8.43 14.97 -9.96
N LEU A 138 -7.51 14.66 -10.87
CA LEU A 138 -6.26 15.42 -11.08
C LEU A 138 -6.51 16.89 -11.49
N LYS A 139 -7.67 17.21 -12.05
CA LYS A 139 -8.06 18.60 -12.30
C LYS A 139 -8.45 19.34 -11.03
N THR A 140 -9.10 18.63 -10.08
CA THR A 140 -9.48 19.22 -8.79
C THR A 140 -8.31 19.40 -7.83
N SER A 141 -7.17 18.74 -8.09
CA SER A 141 -5.97 18.86 -7.26
C SER A 141 -5.12 20.08 -7.57
N VAL A 142 -5.34 20.75 -8.70
CA VAL A 142 -4.53 21.90 -9.13
C VAL A 142 -4.55 23.00 -8.07
N GLY A 143 -3.35 23.43 -7.66
CA GLY A 143 -3.17 24.47 -6.64
C GLY A 143 -3.47 24.04 -5.21
N GLN A 144 -3.73 22.76 -4.94
CA GLN A 144 -3.79 22.27 -3.57
C GLN A 144 -2.41 22.39 -2.90
N PRO A 145 -2.36 22.71 -1.59
CA PRO A 145 -1.10 22.76 -0.87
C PRO A 145 -0.51 21.36 -0.74
N GLU A 146 0.78 21.23 -1.08
CA GLU A 146 1.56 20.05 -0.75
C GLU A 146 1.85 20.09 0.75
N VAL A 147 1.39 19.08 1.48
CA VAL A 147 1.65 19.00 2.92
C VAL A 147 2.82 18.07 3.15
N ASP A 148 3.94 18.65 3.56
CA ASP A 148 5.10 17.88 4.02
C ASP A 148 4.71 17.08 5.27
N ARG A 149 4.62 15.76 5.12
CA ARG A 149 4.32 14.80 6.19
C ARG A 149 5.58 14.15 6.75
N GLU A 150 6.78 14.50 6.27
CA GLU A 150 8.04 13.87 6.70
C GLU A 150 8.23 14.00 8.21
N TRP A 151 8.02 15.22 8.75
CA TRP A 151 8.09 15.45 10.19
C TRP A 151 7.14 14.54 10.98
N LEU A 152 5.91 14.34 10.48
CA LEU A 152 4.93 13.48 11.15
C LEU A 152 5.40 12.02 11.15
N VAL A 153 5.91 11.52 10.02
CA VAL A 153 6.45 10.17 9.90
C VAL A 153 7.64 9.98 10.84
N VAL A 154 8.55 10.96 10.93
CA VAL A 154 9.70 10.93 11.85
C VAL A 154 9.22 10.93 13.30
N ALA A 155 8.27 11.80 13.66
CA ALA A 155 7.74 11.89 15.03
C ALA A 155 7.06 10.58 15.46
N VAL A 156 6.22 9.99 14.59
CA VAL A 156 5.55 8.71 14.86
C VAL A 156 6.57 7.58 14.96
N SER A 157 7.58 7.55 14.10
CA SER A 157 8.63 6.53 14.10
C SER A 157 9.47 6.57 15.38
N LEU A 158 9.93 7.77 15.77
CA LEU A 158 10.69 7.96 17.00
C LEU A 158 9.86 7.68 18.24
N GLY A 159 8.60 8.14 18.25
CA GLY A 159 7.65 7.85 19.33
C GLY A 159 7.40 6.35 19.49
N GLY A 160 7.16 5.65 18.39
CA GLY A 160 6.97 4.20 18.37
C GLY A 160 8.21 3.43 18.84
N PHE A 161 9.40 3.84 18.40
CA PHE A 161 10.66 3.26 18.85
C PHE A 161 10.89 3.46 20.35
N ALA A 162 10.70 4.69 20.85
CA ALA A 162 10.86 4.99 22.27
C ALA A 162 9.86 4.19 23.12
N ALA A 163 8.60 4.10 22.69
CA ALA A 163 7.59 3.30 23.37
C ALA A 163 7.98 1.82 23.42
N ALA A 164 8.40 1.24 22.29
CA ALA A 164 8.87 -0.14 22.22
C ALA A 164 10.09 -0.37 23.14
N ALA A 165 11.08 0.53 23.13
CA ALA A 165 12.25 0.45 23.99
C ALA A 165 11.89 0.52 25.48
N LEU A 166 10.94 1.39 25.87
CA LEU A 166 10.45 1.48 27.25
C LEU A 166 9.72 0.20 27.67
N VAL A 167 8.87 -0.35 26.81
CA VAL A 167 8.16 -1.62 27.07
C VAL A 167 9.16 -2.76 27.24
N LEU A 168 10.10 -2.92 26.32
CA LEU A 168 11.15 -3.94 26.40
C LEU A 168 12.00 -3.74 27.65
N GLY A 169 12.44 -2.52 27.93
CA GLY A 169 13.20 -2.19 29.13
C GLY A 169 12.43 -2.56 30.40
N PHE A 170 11.13 -2.25 30.47
CA PHE A 170 10.30 -2.57 31.63
C PHE A 170 10.05 -4.07 31.80
N VAL A 171 9.76 -4.80 30.72
CA VAL A 171 9.52 -6.25 30.74
C VAL A 171 10.81 -6.99 31.12
N TYR A 172 11.95 -6.60 30.54
CA TYR A 172 13.23 -7.27 30.77
C TYR A 172 14.01 -6.77 31.99
N ARG A 173 13.54 -5.73 32.70
CA ARG A 173 14.25 -5.12 33.85
C ARG A 173 14.65 -6.08 34.96
N LYS A 174 13.95 -7.22 35.10
CA LYS A 174 14.24 -8.23 36.13
C LYS A 174 14.99 -9.45 35.60
N ARG A 175 15.12 -9.63 34.28
CA ARG A 175 15.63 -10.86 33.65
C ARG A 175 17.09 -11.16 34.02
N LEU A 176 17.95 -10.14 34.05
CA LEU A 176 19.39 -10.32 34.30
C LEU A 176 19.80 -10.07 35.76
N ARG A 177 18.84 -9.88 36.67
CA ARG A 177 19.15 -9.56 38.08
C ARG A 177 19.75 -10.75 38.84
N SER A 178 19.45 -11.99 38.47
CA SER A 178 20.04 -13.19 39.10
C SER A 178 21.53 -13.32 38.75
N VAL A 179 21.88 -13.24 37.47
CA VAL A 179 23.28 -13.29 36.97
C VAL A 179 24.10 -12.14 37.56
N ARG A 180 23.55 -10.92 37.56
CA ARG A 180 24.21 -9.76 38.17
C ARG A 180 24.51 -9.97 39.65
N ARG A 181 23.55 -10.51 40.42
CA ARG A 181 23.76 -10.79 41.85
C ARG A 181 24.89 -11.80 42.07
N ALA A 182 24.95 -12.86 41.25
CA ALA A 182 26.00 -13.87 41.35
C ALA A 182 27.39 -13.27 41.10
N LEU A 183 27.54 -12.47 40.04
CA LEU A 183 28.82 -11.83 39.69
C LEU A 183 29.30 -10.81 40.74
N VAL A 184 28.37 -10.00 41.28
CA VAL A 184 28.71 -9.00 42.30
C VAL A 184 29.15 -9.66 43.61
N ASN A 185 28.45 -10.73 44.03
CA ASN A 185 28.82 -11.46 45.24
C ASN A 185 30.19 -12.13 45.10
N GLU A 186 30.53 -12.65 43.92
CA GLU A 186 31.84 -13.25 43.66
C GLU A 186 32.95 -12.19 43.71
N ALA A 187 32.77 -11.06 43.02
CA ALA A 187 33.72 -9.96 43.05
C ALA A 187 33.95 -9.40 44.47
N GLN A 188 32.92 -9.37 45.33
CA GLN A 188 33.08 -8.97 46.73
C GLN A 188 33.89 -9.96 47.56
N LYS A 189 33.82 -11.26 47.26
CA LYS A 189 34.62 -12.27 47.96
C LYS A 189 36.10 -12.18 47.60
N GLU A 190 36.44 -11.82 46.38
CA GLU A 190 37.86 -11.67 45.96
C GLU A 190 38.55 -10.43 46.54
N LEU A 191 37.79 -9.45 47.05
CA LEU A 191 38.30 -8.20 47.60
C LEU A 191 38.48 -8.21 49.13
N LEU A 192 38.04 -9.27 49.82
CA LEU A 192 38.12 -9.45 51.28
C LEU A 192 39.12 -10.57 51.62
#